data_AF-A0A2S3U5G7-F1
#
_entry.id   AF-A0A2S3U5G7-F1
#
_cell.length_a   1.000
_cell.length_b   1.000
_cell.length_c   1.000
_cell.angle_alpha   90.00
_cell.angle_beta   90.00
_cell.angle_gamma   90.00
#
_symmetry.space_group_name_H-M   'P 1'
#
loop_
_entity.id
_entity.type
_entity.pdbx_description
1 polymer ?
#
loop_
_entity_poly.entity_id
_entity_poly.type
_entity_poly.pdbx_seq_one_letter_code
_entity_poly.pdbx_strand_id
1 'polypeptide(L)'
;MAIDTQTAYALALQFELVPKSQVKRVLNDLTNRLGKDNDHLKTGFVGTPFICQVLSKYGQHQVATKIFLQTDFPSWLYAVKMGATTVWERWNSVEPDGSMNKDGMNSLNHYSIGAIMEWAYKYLVGISEHDAGYQSITFAPHFDYRLKQISGHYDTPYGPFKMSSRIETDASHTIKVSLTVPFGTTVTVKLPRAEGRQIHVNDQILTSNSFKLIGGQYEICYQPTNNYIEHYSEDTAAATIMADQQLVQQIDRIDSVLDFFKNDPDAVQGGLGKMSLTKLNTLLPFINIDPDHLVKINDLLTSTPLSSERQFMKER
;
A
#
# COMPACT_ATOMS: atom_id res chain seq x y z
N MET A 1 -11.93 -1.52 25.79
CA MET A 1 -13.04 -2.25 25.15
C MET A 1 -13.38 -1.56 23.84
N ALA A 2 -12.85 -2.05 22.72
CA ALA A 2 -13.39 -1.77 21.40
C ALA A 2 -13.79 -3.13 20.82
N ILE A 3 -14.94 -3.20 20.13
CA ILE A 3 -15.33 -4.39 19.39
C ILE A 3 -14.24 -4.65 18.33
N ASP A 4 -13.61 -5.82 18.34
CA ASP A 4 -12.49 -6.21 17.45
C ASP A 4 -12.98 -6.40 15.99
N THR A 5 -13.28 -5.30 15.32
CA THR A 5 -13.73 -5.26 13.92
C THR A 5 -13.02 -4.14 13.16
N GLN A 6 -12.78 -4.37 11.86
CA GLN A 6 -12.14 -3.38 10.98
C GLN A 6 -12.92 -2.04 10.98
N THR A 7 -14.26 -2.10 10.93
CA THR A 7 -15.13 -0.91 10.96
C THR A 7 -14.99 -0.12 12.26
N ALA A 8 -15.02 -0.77 13.42
CA ALA A 8 -14.92 -0.05 14.70
C ALA A 8 -13.59 0.70 14.83
N TYR A 9 -12.48 0.06 14.43
CA TYR A 9 -11.17 0.71 14.41
C TYR A 9 -11.09 1.86 13.41
N ALA A 10 -11.56 1.65 12.17
CA ALA A 10 -11.56 2.67 11.14
C ALA A 10 -12.34 3.92 11.58
N LEU A 11 -13.55 3.76 12.13
CA LEU A 11 -14.36 4.90 12.59
C LEU A 11 -13.73 5.61 13.79
N ALA A 12 -13.24 4.86 14.78
CA ALA A 12 -12.62 5.45 15.96
C ALA A 12 -11.37 6.27 15.62
N LEU A 13 -10.56 5.80 14.66
CA LEU A 13 -9.36 6.50 14.20
C LEU A 13 -9.66 7.65 13.24
N GLN A 14 -10.66 7.49 12.36
CA GLN A 14 -11.06 8.51 11.39
C GLN A 14 -11.60 9.75 12.08
N PHE A 15 -12.50 9.55 13.05
CA PHE A 15 -13.15 10.63 13.79
C PHE A 15 -12.38 11.04 15.06
N GLU A 16 -11.14 10.56 15.20
CA GLU A 16 -10.23 10.96 16.29
C GLU A 16 -10.82 10.74 17.69
N LEU A 17 -11.63 9.70 17.85
CA LEU A 17 -12.28 9.33 19.12
C LEU A 17 -11.31 8.60 20.08
N VAL A 18 -10.17 8.16 19.56
CA VAL A 18 -9.11 7.48 20.32
C VAL A 18 -8.22 8.55 20.99
N PRO A 19 -7.96 8.46 22.31
CA PRO A 19 -6.98 9.33 22.96
C PRO A 19 -5.63 9.27 22.25
N LYS A 20 -4.97 10.42 22.04
CA LYS A 20 -3.71 10.51 21.27
C LYS A 20 -2.64 9.51 21.72
N SER A 21 -2.53 9.26 23.02
CA SER A 21 -1.57 8.29 23.60
C SER A 21 -1.84 6.83 23.21
N GLN A 22 -3.06 6.50 22.76
CA GLN A 22 -3.47 5.14 22.39
C GLN A 22 -3.56 4.92 20.88
N VAL A 23 -3.40 5.96 20.04
CA VAL A 23 -3.54 5.86 18.58
C VAL A 23 -2.64 4.78 18.00
N LYS A 24 -1.36 4.73 18.39
CA LYS A 24 -0.42 3.70 17.92
C LYS A 24 -0.87 2.29 18.28
N ARG A 25 -1.38 2.09 19.49
CA ARG A 25 -1.90 0.79 19.95
C ARG A 25 -3.11 0.37 19.11
N VAL A 26 -4.06 1.29 18.92
CA VAL A 26 -5.29 1.01 18.15
C VAL A 26 -4.99 0.77 16.66
N LEU A 27 -4.01 1.47 16.08
CA LEU A 27 -3.53 1.20 14.72
C LEU A 27 -2.90 -0.19 14.60
N ASN A 28 -2.11 -0.60 15.60
CA ASN A 28 -1.56 -1.95 15.66
C ASN A 28 -2.67 -3.00 15.79
N ASP A 29 -3.70 -2.73 16.60
CA ASP A 29 -4.86 -3.62 16.71
C ASP A 29 -5.59 -3.75 15.36
N LEU A 30 -5.77 -2.66 14.61
CA LEU A 30 -6.37 -2.66 13.26
C LEU A 30 -5.56 -3.47 12.25
N THR A 31 -4.24 -3.25 12.20
CA THR A 31 -3.35 -3.98 11.27
C THR A 31 -3.29 -5.46 11.62
N ASN A 32 -3.25 -5.81 12.90
CA ASN A 32 -3.37 -7.21 13.35
C ASN A 32 -4.71 -7.83 12.97
N ARG A 33 -5.82 -7.08 13.09
CA ARG A 33 -7.15 -7.54 12.68
C ARG A 33 -7.21 -7.80 11.17
N LEU A 34 -6.66 -6.91 10.35
CA LEU A 34 -6.53 -7.11 8.91
C LEU A 34 -5.69 -8.35 8.60
N GLY A 35 -4.55 -8.54 9.27
CA GLY A 35 -3.72 -9.72 9.10
C GLY A 35 -4.44 -11.05 9.42
N LYS A 36 -5.30 -11.07 10.44
CA LYS A 36 -6.17 -12.24 10.74
C LYS A 36 -7.18 -12.54 9.63
N ASP A 37 -7.55 -11.52 8.86
CA ASP A 37 -8.44 -11.62 7.71
C ASP A 37 -7.65 -11.76 6.39
N ASN A 38 -6.36 -12.12 6.45
CA ASN A 38 -5.43 -12.19 5.30
C ASN A 38 -5.45 -10.88 4.47
N ASP A 39 -5.49 -9.75 5.15
CA ASP A 39 -5.61 -8.39 4.61
C ASP A 39 -6.87 -8.15 3.75
N HIS A 40 -7.89 -9.00 3.82
CA HIS A 40 -9.14 -8.79 3.12
C HIS A 40 -10.13 -7.93 3.92
N LEU A 41 -10.95 -7.18 3.19
CA LEU A 41 -11.96 -6.33 3.79
C LEU A 41 -13.10 -7.14 4.41
N LYS A 42 -13.42 -6.81 5.66
CA LYS A 42 -14.65 -7.21 6.35
C LYS A 42 -15.49 -6.00 6.75
N THR A 43 -15.27 -4.87 6.11
CA THR A 43 -16.05 -3.65 6.29
C THR A 43 -17.32 -3.68 5.44
N GLY A 44 -18.41 -3.17 6.02
CA GLY A 44 -19.63 -2.82 5.30
C GLY A 44 -19.63 -1.35 4.87
N PHE A 45 -20.80 -0.83 4.50
CA PHE A 45 -20.96 0.52 3.92
C PHE A 45 -20.37 1.65 4.78
N VAL A 46 -20.41 1.51 6.10
CA VAL A 46 -19.93 2.56 7.02
C VAL A 46 -18.40 2.51 7.20
N GLY A 47 -17.79 1.33 7.08
CA GLY A 47 -16.34 1.16 7.31
C GLY A 47 -15.49 1.32 6.05
N THR A 48 -15.99 0.84 4.91
CA THR A 48 -15.25 0.79 3.64
C THR A 48 -14.73 2.17 3.17
N PRO A 49 -15.47 3.28 3.30
CA PRO A 49 -14.96 4.60 2.92
C PRO A 49 -13.70 5.02 3.68
N PHE A 50 -13.50 4.51 4.91
CA PHE A 50 -12.48 5.03 5.83
C PHE A 50 -11.29 4.11 6.05
N ILE A 51 -11.38 2.82 5.73
CA ILE A 51 -10.31 1.87 6.07
C ILE A 51 -8.97 2.24 5.42
N CYS A 52 -8.94 2.46 4.10
CA CYS A 52 -7.73 2.89 3.39
C CYS A 52 -7.34 4.34 3.75
N GLN A 53 -8.32 5.21 4.02
CA GLN A 53 -8.09 6.59 4.47
C GLN A 53 -7.27 6.62 5.76
N VAL A 54 -7.70 5.86 6.77
CA VAL A 54 -7.06 5.75 8.07
C VAL A 54 -5.68 5.11 7.95
N LEU A 55 -5.57 4.01 7.20
CA LEU A 55 -4.28 3.35 6.98
C LEU A 55 -3.25 4.33 6.39
N SER A 56 -3.58 5.05 5.31
CA SER A 56 -2.68 6.06 4.76
C SER A 56 -2.39 7.22 5.73
N LYS A 57 -3.42 7.76 6.39
CA LYS A 57 -3.30 8.88 7.35
C LYS A 57 -2.30 8.56 8.47
N TYR A 58 -2.31 7.33 8.96
CA TYR A 58 -1.48 6.90 10.08
C TYR A 58 -0.23 6.11 9.65
N GLY A 59 0.25 6.30 8.41
CA GLY A 59 1.54 5.79 7.96
C GLY A 59 1.55 4.33 7.49
N GLN A 60 0.39 3.68 7.40
CA GLN A 60 0.20 2.32 6.87
C GLN A 60 -0.21 2.33 5.38
N HIS A 61 0.37 3.24 4.60
CA HIS A 61 0.00 3.42 3.19
C HIS A 61 0.20 2.15 2.35
N GLN A 62 1.28 1.41 2.60
CA GLN A 62 1.54 0.14 1.91
C GLN A 62 0.44 -0.90 2.17
N VAL A 63 -0.13 -0.94 3.37
CA VAL A 63 -1.27 -1.83 3.67
C VAL A 63 -2.50 -1.36 2.90
N ALA A 64 -2.79 -0.06 2.86
CA ALA A 64 -3.90 0.49 2.08
C ALA A 64 -3.78 0.14 0.58
N THR A 65 -2.60 0.33 0.01
CA THR A 65 -2.33 0.00 -1.40
C THR A 65 -2.40 -1.51 -1.66
N LYS A 66 -1.95 -2.35 -0.71
CA LYS A 66 -2.11 -3.81 -0.79
C LYS A 66 -3.59 -4.19 -0.93
N ILE A 67 -4.44 -3.67 -0.05
CA ILE A 67 -5.88 -3.93 -0.04
C ILE A 67 -6.52 -3.42 -1.35
N PHE A 68 -6.15 -2.23 -1.80
CA PHE A 68 -6.67 -1.65 -3.06
C PHE A 68 -6.36 -2.52 -4.28
N LEU A 69 -5.20 -3.19 -4.28
CA LEU A 69 -4.72 -4.04 -5.37
C LEU A 69 -5.07 -5.54 -5.22
N GLN A 70 -5.77 -5.94 -4.15
CA GLN A 70 -6.25 -7.33 -4.03
C GLN A 70 -7.21 -7.67 -5.16
N THR A 71 -7.13 -8.91 -5.64
CA THR A 71 -7.91 -9.38 -6.81
C THR A 71 -8.77 -10.60 -6.55
N ASP A 72 -8.60 -11.21 -5.38
CA ASP A 72 -9.41 -12.30 -4.85
C ASP A 72 -10.53 -11.77 -3.94
N PHE A 73 -11.49 -12.63 -3.64
CA PHE A 73 -12.68 -12.26 -2.88
C PHE A 73 -12.36 -12.17 -1.37
N PRO A 74 -12.86 -11.14 -0.65
CA PRO A 74 -13.53 -9.92 -1.12
C PRO A 74 -12.57 -8.77 -1.47
N SER A 75 -12.70 -8.19 -2.67
CA SER A 75 -11.95 -6.99 -3.07
C SER A 75 -12.64 -6.22 -4.21
N TRP A 76 -12.18 -5.00 -4.51
CA TRP A 76 -12.67 -4.24 -5.66
C TRP A 76 -12.26 -4.88 -7.00
N LEU A 77 -11.01 -5.34 -7.13
CA LEU A 77 -10.54 -5.92 -8.40
C LEU A 77 -11.05 -7.35 -8.60
N TYR A 78 -11.53 -8.03 -7.56
CA TYR A 78 -12.33 -9.25 -7.73
C TYR A 78 -13.55 -8.98 -8.63
N ALA A 79 -14.35 -7.95 -8.34
CA ALA A 79 -15.50 -7.60 -9.17
C ALA A 79 -15.08 -7.28 -10.62
N VAL A 80 -13.98 -6.53 -10.79
CA VAL A 80 -13.41 -6.22 -12.12
C VAL A 80 -13.00 -7.49 -12.86
N LYS A 81 -12.32 -8.45 -12.20
CA LYS A 81 -11.94 -9.75 -12.80
C LYS A 81 -13.14 -10.59 -13.19
N MET A 82 -14.25 -10.43 -12.47
CA MET A 82 -15.54 -11.06 -12.79
C MET A 82 -16.35 -10.31 -13.85
N GLY A 83 -15.80 -9.25 -14.46
CA GLY A 83 -16.41 -8.52 -15.58
C GLY A 83 -17.26 -7.32 -15.18
N ALA A 84 -17.16 -6.83 -13.94
CA ALA A 84 -17.88 -5.63 -13.51
C ALA A 84 -17.41 -4.38 -14.28
N THR A 85 -18.37 -3.60 -14.78
CA THR A 85 -18.15 -2.25 -15.34
C THR A 85 -18.69 -1.14 -14.44
N THR A 86 -19.37 -1.52 -13.36
CA THR A 86 -19.91 -0.67 -12.29
C THR A 86 -19.57 -1.26 -10.93
N VAL A 87 -19.70 -0.47 -9.88
CA VAL A 87 -19.48 -0.95 -8.51
C VAL A 87 -20.70 -1.74 -8.03
N TRP A 88 -20.49 -2.87 -7.37
CA TRP A 88 -21.57 -3.73 -6.88
C TRP A 88 -22.04 -3.34 -5.46
N GLU A 89 -23.27 -3.73 -5.13
CA GLU A 89 -23.82 -3.55 -3.79
C GLU A 89 -23.11 -4.44 -2.75
N ARG A 90 -22.77 -5.67 -3.14
CA ARG A 90 -22.10 -6.64 -2.29
C ARG A 90 -20.73 -6.99 -2.86
N TRP A 91 -19.80 -7.31 -1.96
CA TRP A 91 -18.50 -7.85 -2.35
C TRP A 91 -18.62 -9.15 -3.15
N ASN A 92 -19.63 -9.97 -2.85
CA ASN A 92 -19.98 -11.21 -3.55
C ASN A 92 -21.27 -11.09 -4.36
N SER A 93 -21.55 -9.93 -4.98
CA SER A 93 -22.75 -9.84 -5.82
C SER A 93 -22.77 -10.91 -6.93
N VAL A 94 -21.59 -11.26 -7.43
CA VAL A 94 -21.34 -12.49 -8.18
C VAL A 94 -20.38 -13.36 -7.36
N GLU A 95 -20.76 -14.61 -7.14
CA GLU A 95 -19.96 -15.61 -6.43
C GLU A 95 -18.81 -16.14 -7.31
N PRO A 96 -17.79 -16.81 -6.74
CA PRO A 96 -16.64 -17.28 -7.52
C PRO A 96 -16.98 -18.27 -8.66
N ASP A 97 -18.12 -18.94 -8.58
CA ASP A 97 -18.64 -19.84 -9.61
C ASP A 97 -19.45 -19.11 -10.71
N GLY A 98 -19.56 -17.79 -10.62
CA GLY A 98 -20.33 -16.95 -11.55
C GLY A 98 -21.82 -16.86 -11.23
N SER A 99 -22.31 -17.56 -10.21
CA SER A 99 -23.70 -17.45 -9.79
C SER A 99 -23.97 -16.11 -9.09
N MET A 100 -25.22 -15.64 -9.19
CA MET A 100 -25.65 -14.44 -8.49
C MET A 100 -25.85 -14.72 -7.01
N ASN A 101 -25.56 -13.74 -6.15
CA ASN A 101 -25.88 -13.86 -4.74
C ASN A 101 -27.37 -14.14 -4.52
N LYS A 102 -27.68 -15.14 -3.68
CA LYS A 102 -29.03 -15.68 -3.47
C LYS A 102 -29.95 -14.80 -2.61
N ASP A 103 -29.42 -13.79 -1.90
CA ASP A 103 -30.16 -13.06 -0.85
C ASP A 103 -31.10 -11.96 -1.40
N GLY A 104 -31.41 -11.94 -2.70
CA GLY A 104 -32.41 -11.09 -3.34
C GLY A 104 -32.07 -9.59 -3.44
N MET A 105 -31.44 -9.01 -2.42
CA MET A 105 -30.90 -7.64 -2.42
C MET A 105 -29.48 -7.66 -3.00
N ASN A 106 -29.36 -7.48 -4.31
CA ASN A 106 -28.11 -7.69 -5.03
C ASN A 106 -27.95 -6.82 -6.30
N SER A 107 -27.89 -5.50 -6.14
CA SER A 107 -27.63 -4.58 -7.26
C SER A 107 -26.18 -4.69 -7.75
N LEU A 108 -25.98 -4.72 -9.07
CA LEU A 108 -24.65 -4.64 -9.71
C LEU A 108 -24.22 -3.19 -10.02
N ASN A 109 -24.98 -2.19 -9.58
CA ASN A 109 -24.67 -0.78 -9.80
C ASN A 109 -25.02 0.05 -8.56
N HIS A 110 -24.11 0.06 -7.59
CA HIS A 110 -24.26 0.71 -6.30
C HIS A 110 -22.95 1.39 -5.89
N TYR A 111 -22.96 2.72 -5.77
CA TYR A 111 -21.71 3.50 -5.63
C TYR A 111 -21.03 3.41 -4.26
N SER A 112 -21.70 2.85 -3.23
CA SER A 112 -21.28 2.94 -1.82
C SER A 112 -19.82 2.52 -1.57
N ILE A 113 -19.43 1.33 -2.02
CA ILE A 113 -18.04 0.85 -1.87
C ILE A 113 -17.08 1.50 -2.89
N GLY A 114 -17.60 2.26 -3.86
CA GLY A 114 -16.84 3.10 -4.78
C GLY A 114 -16.25 4.35 -4.13
N ALA A 115 -16.62 4.64 -2.87
CA ALA A 115 -16.03 5.70 -2.05
C ALA A 115 -14.50 5.58 -1.90
N ILE A 116 -13.92 4.41 -2.17
CA ILE A 116 -12.47 4.21 -2.24
C ILE A 116 -11.76 5.20 -3.17
N MET A 117 -12.45 5.73 -4.19
CA MET A 117 -11.84 6.69 -5.09
C MET A 117 -11.44 7.99 -4.40
N GLU A 118 -12.10 8.39 -3.30
CA GLU A 118 -11.63 9.53 -2.49
C GLU A 118 -10.20 9.29 -1.98
N TRP A 119 -9.87 8.06 -1.55
CA TRP A 119 -8.52 7.70 -1.12
C TRP A 119 -7.52 7.79 -2.28
N ALA A 120 -7.92 7.35 -3.48
CA ALA A 120 -7.08 7.45 -4.66
C ALA A 120 -6.78 8.92 -5.02
N TYR A 121 -7.78 9.80 -5.06
CA TYR A 121 -7.54 11.23 -5.32
C TYR A 121 -6.70 11.88 -4.21
N LYS A 122 -6.97 11.54 -2.95
CA LYS A 122 -6.30 12.16 -1.80
C LYS A 122 -4.84 11.73 -1.65
N TYR A 123 -4.55 10.44 -1.77
CA TYR A 123 -3.22 9.89 -1.46
C TYR A 123 -2.43 9.50 -2.71
N LEU A 124 -3.06 8.99 -3.77
CA LEU A 124 -2.34 8.62 -4.99
C LEU A 124 -2.13 9.81 -5.92
N VAL A 125 -3.21 10.54 -6.24
CA VAL A 125 -3.13 11.81 -6.99
C VAL A 125 -2.58 12.92 -6.09
N GLY A 126 -2.69 12.78 -4.77
CA GLY A 126 -2.03 13.65 -3.79
C GLY A 126 -2.77 14.96 -3.51
N ILE A 127 -4.04 15.11 -3.90
CA ILE A 127 -4.86 16.29 -3.53
C ILE A 127 -5.29 16.10 -2.06
N SER A 128 -4.39 16.38 -1.13
CA SER A 128 -4.53 15.93 0.26
C SER A 128 -5.50 16.78 1.07
N GLU A 129 -5.45 18.10 0.86
CA GLU A 129 -6.28 19.11 1.50
C GLU A 129 -6.56 20.23 0.51
N HIS A 130 -7.68 20.93 0.66
CA HIS A 130 -8.01 22.10 -0.13
C HIS A 130 -8.99 22.99 0.62
N ASP A 131 -9.11 24.25 0.22
CA ASP A 131 -10.17 25.13 0.69
C ASP A 131 -11.47 24.96 -0.13
N ALA A 132 -12.52 25.67 0.29
CA ALA A 132 -13.74 25.75 -0.49
C ALA A 132 -13.46 26.45 -1.83
N GLY A 133 -13.73 25.76 -2.93
CA GLY A 133 -13.50 26.29 -4.29
C GLY A 133 -12.11 26.01 -4.87
N TYR A 134 -11.21 25.36 -4.12
CA TYR A 134 -9.87 24.96 -4.60
C TYR A 134 -8.97 26.14 -5.02
N GLN A 135 -9.12 27.28 -4.36
CA GLN A 135 -8.16 28.39 -4.49
C GLN A 135 -6.82 28.00 -3.87
N SER A 136 -6.85 27.19 -2.81
CA SER A 136 -5.66 26.63 -2.17
C SER A 136 -5.75 25.11 -2.16
N ILE A 137 -4.67 24.45 -2.59
CA ILE A 137 -4.55 22.98 -2.59
C ILE A 137 -3.26 22.61 -1.85
N THR A 138 -3.30 21.54 -1.06
CA THR A 138 -2.09 20.84 -0.62
C THR A 138 -1.89 19.64 -1.52
N PHE A 139 -0.75 19.62 -2.23
CA PHE A 139 -0.30 18.46 -3.01
C PHE A 139 0.68 17.64 -2.17
N ALA A 140 0.24 16.49 -1.67
CA ALA A 140 1.03 15.59 -0.83
C ALA A 140 0.77 14.13 -1.23
N PRO A 141 1.38 13.64 -2.33
CA PRO A 141 1.20 12.26 -2.77
C PRO A 141 1.88 11.29 -1.81
N HIS A 142 1.35 10.08 -1.76
CA HIS A 142 1.98 8.91 -1.16
C HIS A 142 2.37 7.94 -2.27
N PHE A 143 3.60 7.45 -2.21
CA PHE A 143 4.13 6.53 -3.21
C PHE A 143 4.20 5.11 -2.68
N ASP A 144 3.98 4.17 -3.58
CA ASP A 144 4.07 2.73 -3.37
C ASP A 144 4.63 2.08 -4.63
N TYR A 145 5.58 1.15 -4.47
CA TYR A 145 6.34 0.65 -5.62
C TYR A 145 5.54 -0.28 -6.56
N ARG A 146 4.37 -0.74 -6.11
CA ARG A 146 3.40 -1.44 -6.96
C ARG A 146 2.67 -0.51 -7.93
N LEU A 147 2.60 0.79 -7.62
CA LEU A 147 1.99 1.84 -8.44
C LEU A 147 3.08 2.78 -8.97
N LYS A 148 3.91 2.25 -9.88
CA LYS A 148 5.13 2.92 -10.36
C LYS A 148 4.88 4.22 -11.11
N GLN A 149 3.71 4.32 -11.73
CA GLN A 149 3.27 5.48 -12.48
C GLN A 149 1.83 5.77 -12.13
N ILE A 150 1.55 7.03 -11.81
CA ILE A 150 0.20 7.50 -11.52
C ILE A 150 0.03 8.80 -12.29
N SER A 151 -1.10 8.93 -12.98
CA SER A 151 -1.52 10.20 -13.57
C SER A 151 -2.98 10.43 -13.21
N GLY A 152 -3.32 11.70 -13.00
CA GLY A 152 -4.65 12.10 -12.59
C GLY A 152 -4.88 13.58 -12.82
N HIS A 153 -6.14 13.97 -12.83
CA HIS A 153 -6.53 15.38 -12.85
C HIS A 153 -7.80 15.58 -12.05
N TYR A 154 -8.04 16.83 -11.68
CA TYR A 154 -9.28 17.29 -11.09
C TYR A 154 -9.62 18.65 -11.70
N ASP A 155 -10.82 18.76 -12.25
CA ASP A 155 -11.32 20.00 -12.85
C ASP A 155 -11.86 20.91 -11.74
N THR A 156 -11.01 21.84 -11.30
CA THR A 156 -11.39 22.85 -10.30
C THR A 156 -12.18 23.99 -10.96
N PRO A 157 -12.87 24.83 -10.17
CA PRO A 157 -13.44 26.08 -10.67
C PRO A 157 -12.41 27.04 -11.32
N TYR A 158 -11.12 26.91 -11.01
CA TYR A 158 -10.03 27.71 -11.58
C TYR A 158 -9.43 27.08 -12.85
N GLY A 159 -9.86 25.86 -13.23
CA GLY A 159 -9.32 25.07 -14.33
C GLY A 159 -8.72 23.74 -13.86
N PRO A 160 -8.14 22.96 -14.78
CA PRO A 160 -7.65 21.62 -14.47
C PRO A 160 -6.38 21.65 -13.63
N PHE A 161 -6.42 21.08 -12.43
CA PHE A 161 -5.23 20.63 -11.72
C PHE A 161 -4.84 19.25 -12.25
N LYS A 162 -3.62 19.08 -12.76
CA LYS A 162 -3.15 17.80 -13.31
C LYS A 162 -1.87 17.38 -12.62
N MET A 163 -1.71 16.08 -12.43
CA MET A 163 -0.47 15.51 -11.94
C MET A 163 -0.12 14.23 -12.69
N SER A 164 1.17 13.99 -12.82
CA SER A 164 1.69 12.65 -13.05
C SER A 164 2.92 12.42 -12.19
N SER A 165 3.18 11.19 -11.80
CA SER A 165 4.36 10.80 -11.04
C SER A 165 4.92 9.49 -11.55
N ARG A 166 6.24 9.35 -11.45
CA ARG A 166 6.99 8.13 -11.71
C ARG A 166 8.03 7.97 -10.63
N ILE A 167 8.07 6.81 -10.00
CA ILE A 167 8.99 6.55 -8.90
C ILE A 167 10.25 5.86 -9.40
N GLU A 168 11.36 6.09 -8.70
CA GLU A 168 12.59 5.31 -8.81
C GLU A 168 13.17 5.26 -10.22
N THR A 169 13.02 6.29 -11.05
CA THR A 169 13.16 6.24 -12.52
C THR A 169 14.56 5.92 -13.06
N ASP A 170 15.58 5.83 -12.22
CA ASP A 170 16.98 5.57 -12.56
C ASP A 170 17.68 4.77 -11.44
N ALA A 171 18.98 4.50 -11.62
CA ALA A 171 19.80 3.78 -10.63
C ALA A 171 20.01 4.57 -9.33
N SER A 172 19.86 5.90 -9.37
CA SER A 172 19.88 6.77 -8.19
C SER A 172 18.53 6.84 -7.48
N HIS A 173 17.54 6.07 -7.91
CA HIS A 173 16.26 5.97 -7.21
C HIS A 173 15.41 7.27 -7.28
N THR A 174 15.52 8.03 -8.38
CA THR A 174 14.86 9.35 -8.51
C THR A 174 13.33 9.27 -8.66
N ILE A 175 12.59 10.11 -7.94
CA ILE A 175 11.17 10.38 -8.17
C ILE A 175 11.02 11.53 -9.17
N LYS A 176 10.12 11.39 -10.15
CA LYS A 176 9.72 12.46 -11.09
C LYS A 176 8.23 12.75 -10.94
N VAL A 177 7.87 14.02 -10.89
CA VAL A 177 6.48 14.49 -10.79
C VAL A 177 6.29 15.64 -11.77
N SER A 178 5.22 15.60 -12.56
CA SER A 178 4.76 16.73 -13.39
C SER A 178 3.47 17.28 -12.80
N LEU A 179 3.36 18.60 -12.67
CA LEU A 179 2.19 19.30 -12.14
C LEU A 179 1.74 20.42 -13.07
N THR A 180 0.43 20.45 -13.36
CA THR A 180 -0.25 21.63 -13.90
C THR A 180 -1.05 22.28 -12.78
N VAL A 181 -0.72 23.53 -12.46
CA VAL A 181 -1.46 24.35 -11.50
C VAL A 181 -2.30 25.37 -12.26
N PRO A 182 -3.64 25.42 -12.06
CA PRO A 182 -4.48 26.41 -12.70
C PRO A 182 -4.19 27.84 -12.20
N PHE A 183 -4.41 28.84 -13.05
CA PHE A 183 -4.26 30.25 -12.66
C PHE A 183 -5.24 30.61 -11.55
N GLY A 184 -4.77 31.39 -10.56
CA GLY A 184 -5.58 31.77 -9.40
C GLY A 184 -5.55 30.76 -8.25
N THR A 185 -4.99 29.56 -8.46
CA THR A 185 -4.76 28.56 -7.41
C THR A 185 -3.34 28.64 -6.86
N THR A 186 -3.19 28.46 -5.55
CA THR A 186 -1.91 28.24 -4.87
C THR A 186 -1.81 26.79 -4.42
N VAL A 187 -0.72 26.11 -4.76
CA VAL A 187 -0.47 24.72 -4.35
C VAL A 187 0.65 24.68 -3.34
N THR A 188 0.38 24.20 -2.14
CA THR A 188 1.42 23.83 -1.16
C THR A 188 1.85 22.40 -1.46
N VAL A 189 3.03 22.24 -2.05
CA VAL A 189 3.63 20.94 -2.32
C VAL A 189 4.31 20.43 -1.05
N LYS A 190 4.08 19.17 -0.70
CA LYS A 190 4.77 18.43 0.37
C LYS A 190 5.23 17.08 -0.17
N LEU A 191 6.52 16.96 -0.47
CA LEU A 191 7.08 15.73 -1.06
C LEU A 191 7.46 14.72 0.03
N PRO A 192 7.03 13.45 -0.07
CA PRO A 192 7.37 12.43 0.91
C PRO A 192 8.84 12.04 0.81
N ARG A 193 9.48 11.75 1.95
CA ARG A 193 10.88 11.28 2.02
C ARG A 193 11.87 12.23 1.34
N ALA A 194 11.64 13.54 1.38
CA ALA A 194 12.49 14.54 0.74
C ALA A 194 13.23 15.43 1.76
N GLU A 195 13.21 15.09 3.04
CA GLU A 195 13.86 15.85 4.10
C GLU A 195 15.38 15.91 3.88
N GLY A 196 15.93 17.13 3.80
CA GLY A 196 17.36 17.34 3.57
C GLY A 196 17.85 16.98 2.16
N ARG A 197 16.94 16.72 1.21
CA ARG A 197 17.27 16.41 -0.18
C ARG A 197 17.24 17.67 -1.05
N GLN A 198 18.02 17.66 -2.12
CA GLN A 198 17.89 18.64 -3.19
C GLN A 198 16.68 18.27 -4.05
N ILE A 199 15.83 19.25 -4.31
CA ILE A 199 14.61 19.11 -5.09
C ILE A 199 14.72 20.05 -6.28
N HIS A 200 14.77 19.49 -7.48
CA HIS A 200 14.76 20.27 -8.70
C HIS A 200 13.31 20.56 -9.06
N VAL A 201 12.98 21.83 -9.26
CA VAL A 201 11.67 22.31 -9.71
C VAL A 201 11.91 23.19 -10.93
N ASN A 202 11.66 22.66 -12.12
CA ASN A 202 12.13 23.24 -13.38
C ASN A 202 13.64 23.54 -13.30
N ASP A 203 14.03 24.81 -13.49
CA ASP A 203 15.43 25.26 -13.44
C ASP A 203 15.89 25.67 -12.03
N GLN A 204 15.05 25.53 -11.01
CA GLN A 204 15.36 25.92 -9.62
C GLN A 204 15.69 24.70 -8.76
N ILE A 205 16.57 24.89 -7.77
CA ILE A 205 16.89 23.90 -6.75
C ILE A 205 16.40 24.40 -5.40
N LEU A 206 15.56 23.61 -4.76
CA LEU A 206 15.02 23.85 -3.42
C LEU A 206 15.59 22.81 -2.44
N THR A 207 15.68 23.19 -1.16
CA THR A 207 16.15 22.32 -0.06
C THR A 207 15.06 21.96 0.94
N SER A 208 13.90 22.61 0.85
CA SER A 208 12.71 22.32 1.65
C SER A 208 11.81 21.37 0.88
N ASN A 209 11.36 20.28 1.52
CA ASN A 209 10.35 19.38 0.97
C ASN A 209 8.94 19.97 0.94
N SER A 210 8.75 21.15 1.54
CA SER A 210 7.51 21.92 1.50
C SER A 210 7.75 23.27 0.85
N PHE A 211 7.00 23.56 -0.21
CA PHE A 211 7.08 24.83 -0.95
C PHE A 211 5.76 25.17 -1.62
N LYS A 212 5.61 26.41 -2.10
CA LYS A 212 4.40 26.88 -2.76
C LYS A 212 4.64 27.07 -4.26
N LEU A 213 3.66 26.63 -5.05
CA LEU A 213 3.56 26.88 -6.48
C LEU A 213 2.30 27.69 -6.76
N ILE A 214 2.32 28.44 -7.85
CA ILE A 214 1.17 29.20 -8.36
C ILE A 214 0.85 28.72 -9.77
N GLY A 215 -0.07 29.36 -10.48
CA GLY A 215 -0.44 28.97 -11.84
C GLY A 215 0.77 28.74 -12.76
N GLY A 216 0.86 27.55 -13.37
CA GLY A 216 2.01 27.16 -14.17
C GLY A 216 2.13 25.66 -14.43
N GLN A 217 3.20 25.27 -15.13
CA GLN A 217 3.61 23.89 -15.36
C GLN A 217 4.94 23.65 -14.65
N TYR A 218 5.05 22.53 -13.95
CA TYR A 218 6.20 22.21 -13.13
C TYR A 218 6.64 20.77 -13.32
N GLU A 219 7.92 20.58 -13.63
CA GLU A 219 8.61 19.31 -13.52
C GLU A 219 9.42 19.31 -12.22
N ILE A 220 9.17 18.32 -11.39
CA ILE A 220 9.77 18.18 -10.06
C ILE A 220 10.52 16.85 -10.03
N CYS A 221 11.78 16.86 -9.62
CA CYS A 221 12.50 15.62 -9.34
C CYS A 221 13.36 15.70 -8.08
N TYR A 222 13.45 14.57 -7.39
CA TYR A 222 14.27 14.42 -6.20
C TYR A 222 14.61 12.96 -5.96
N GLN A 223 15.74 12.72 -5.30
CA GLN A 223 16.08 11.41 -4.75
C GLN A 223 15.53 11.30 -3.32
N PRO A 224 14.72 10.27 -2.99
CA PRO A 224 14.15 10.15 -1.66
C PRO A 224 15.22 9.80 -0.62
N THR A 225 14.91 10.01 0.67
CA THR A 225 15.77 9.61 1.79
C THR A 225 16.03 8.10 1.78
N ASN A 226 14.99 7.32 1.49
CA ASN A 226 15.06 5.89 1.21
C ASN A 226 14.23 5.56 -0.04
N ASN A 227 14.73 4.69 -0.90
CA ASN A 227 13.99 4.24 -2.08
C ASN A 227 12.68 3.52 -1.69
N TYR A 228 11.75 3.43 -2.63
CA TYR A 228 10.44 2.81 -2.44
C TYR A 228 10.45 1.31 -2.73
N ILE A 229 11.60 0.73 -3.11
CA ILE A 229 11.70 -0.70 -3.39
C ILE A 229 11.51 -1.47 -2.09
N GLU A 230 10.50 -2.34 -2.08
CA GLU A 230 10.23 -3.19 -0.93
C GLU A 230 11.17 -4.39 -0.92
N HIS A 231 11.61 -4.76 0.28
CA HIS A 231 12.50 -5.88 0.54
C HIS A 231 11.81 -6.87 1.47
N TYR A 232 12.31 -8.10 1.51
CA TYR A 232 11.90 -9.02 2.55
C TYR A 232 12.39 -8.54 3.92
N SER A 233 11.85 -9.14 4.98
CA SER A 233 12.20 -8.85 6.38
C SER A 233 12.28 -10.14 7.19
N GLU A 234 12.85 -10.06 8.40
CA GLU A 234 12.88 -11.15 9.39
C GLU A 234 11.49 -11.67 9.80
N ASP A 235 10.45 -10.88 9.56
CA ASP A 235 9.05 -11.22 9.81
C ASP A 235 8.34 -11.80 8.58
N THR A 236 9.04 -11.92 7.45
CA THR A 236 8.47 -12.48 6.22
C THR A 236 8.03 -13.92 6.46
N ALA A 237 6.78 -14.21 6.12
CA ALA A 237 6.20 -15.53 6.23
C ALA A 237 6.95 -16.56 5.35
N ALA A 238 7.17 -17.76 5.87
CA ALA A 238 7.84 -18.84 5.15
C ALA A 238 7.16 -19.14 3.81
N ALA A 239 5.83 -19.06 3.72
CA ALA A 239 5.10 -19.22 2.48
C ALA A 239 5.46 -18.18 1.42
N THR A 240 5.69 -16.92 1.83
CA THR A 240 6.13 -15.85 0.93
C THR A 240 7.55 -16.07 0.45
N ILE A 241 8.44 -16.60 1.31
CA ILE A 241 9.80 -17.01 0.92
C ILE A 241 9.73 -18.16 -0.08
N MET A 242 8.95 -19.21 0.21
CA MET A 242 8.81 -20.41 -0.63
C MET A 242 8.23 -20.12 -2.03
N ALA A 243 7.47 -19.04 -2.17
CA ALA A 243 6.96 -18.58 -3.47
C ALA A 243 8.05 -17.94 -4.36
N ASP A 244 9.21 -17.58 -3.80
CA ASP A 244 10.34 -16.99 -4.53
C ASP A 244 11.48 -17.99 -4.70
N GLN A 245 11.50 -18.68 -5.85
CA GLN A 245 12.48 -19.72 -6.15
C GLN A 245 13.94 -19.23 -6.09
N GLN A 246 14.20 -17.96 -6.45
CA GLN A 246 15.55 -17.41 -6.39
C GLN A 246 15.99 -17.22 -4.94
N LEU A 247 15.11 -16.68 -4.10
CA LEU A 247 15.39 -16.50 -2.67
C LEU A 247 15.55 -17.84 -1.96
N VAL A 248 14.70 -18.84 -2.27
CA VAL A 248 14.82 -20.21 -1.75
C VAL A 248 16.20 -20.78 -2.05
N GLN A 249 16.67 -20.70 -3.29
CA GLN A 249 18.01 -21.19 -3.67
C GLN A 249 19.15 -20.46 -2.96
N GLN A 250 18.98 -19.18 -2.61
CA GLN A 250 19.98 -18.43 -1.86
C GLN A 250 20.00 -18.85 -0.39
N ILE A 251 18.84 -19.04 0.22
CA ILE A 251 18.72 -19.53 1.60
C ILE A 251 19.26 -20.96 1.71
N ASP A 252 18.98 -21.84 0.75
CA ASP A 252 19.48 -23.22 0.72
C ASP A 252 21.01 -23.34 0.71
N ARG A 253 21.72 -22.29 0.26
CA ARG A 253 23.20 -22.23 0.32
C ARG A 253 23.72 -21.84 1.69
N ILE A 254 22.86 -21.28 2.54
CA ILE A 254 23.16 -20.87 3.91
C ILE A 254 22.74 -21.98 4.87
N ASP A 255 21.50 -22.46 4.76
CA ASP A 255 20.91 -23.44 5.67
C ASP A 255 19.85 -24.31 4.98
N SER A 256 19.71 -25.56 5.40
CA SER A 256 18.73 -26.52 4.85
C SER A 256 17.33 -26.40 5.46
N VAL A 257 17.04 -25.39 6.28
CA VAL A 257 15.75 -25.23 6.97
C VAL A 257 14.53 -25.29 6.05
N LEU A 258 14.65 -24.85 4.80
CA LEU A 258 13.55 -24.88 3.83
C LEU A 258 13.20 -26.29 3.35
N ASP A 259 14.06 -27.29 3.56
CA ASP A 259 13.79 -28.69 3.17
C ASP A 259 12.55 -29.24 3.89
N PHE A 260 12.27 -28.78 5.11
CA PHE A 260 11.02 -29.09 5.81
C PHE A 260 9.79 -28.74 4.97
N PHE A 261 9.76 -27.52 4.42
CA PHE A 261 8.65 -27.02 3.59
C PHE A 261 8.63 -27.62 2.19
N LYS A 262 9.79 -28.02 1.64
CA LYS A 262 9.86 -28.73 0.35
C LYS A 262 9.28 -30.14 0.45
N ASN A 263 9.52 -30.81 1.57
CA ASN A 263 9.03 -32.16 1.84
C ASN A 263 7.57 -32.20 2.29
N ASP A 264 7.04 -31.08 2.81
CA ASP A 264 5.64 -30.93 3.21
C ASP A 264 5.04 -29.63 2.62
N PRO A 265 4.49 -29.69 1.39
CA PRO A 265 3.82 -28.55 0.76
C PRO A 265 2.58 -28.07 1.54
N ASP A 266 1.93 -28.94 2.31
CA ASP A 266 0.76 -28.56 3.11
C ASP A 266 1.17 -27.69 4.30
N ALA A 267 2.38 -27.88 4.85
CA ALA A 267 2.95 -26.98 5.86
C ALA A 267 3.14 -25.55 5.34
N VAL A 268 3.42 -25.37 4.05
CA VAL A 268 3.53 -24.06 3.40
C VAL A 268 2.17 -23.36 3.34
N GLN A 269 1.10 -24.10 3.04
CA GLN A 269 -0.25 -23.55 2.97
C GLN A 269 -0.94 -23.44 4.34
N GLY A 270 -0.43 -24.18 5.33
CA GLY A 270 -0.92 -24.25 6.69
C GLY A 270 -0.46 -23.10 7.59
N GLY A 271 -0.69 -23.26 8.89
CA GLY A 271 -0.35 -22.24 9.90
C GLY A 271 1.15 -21.94 9.99
N LEU A 272 2.01 -22.93 9.72
CA LEU A 272 3.46 -22.78 9.77
C LEU A 272 3.98 -21.87 8.66
N GLY A 273 3.44 -21.99 7.45
CA GLY A 273 3.79 -21.12 6.33
C GLY A 273 3.50 -19.64 6.58
N LYS A 274 2.58 -19.31 7.51
CA LYS A 274 2.28 -17.92 7.91
C LYS A 274 3.27 -17.33 8.92
N MET A 275 4.13 -18.16 9.51
CA MET A 275 5.17 -17.73 10.45
C MET A 275 6.47 -17.41 9.72
N SER A 276 7.28 -16.52 10.29
CA SER A 276 8.64 -16.28 9.79
C SER A 276 9.60 -17.37 10.24
N LEU A 277 10.74 -17.51 9.54
CA LEU A 277 11.79 -18.46 9.91
C LEU A 277 12.29 -18.22 11.35
N THR A 278 12.41 -16.96 11.78
CA THR A 278 12.77 -16.58 13.16
C THR A 278 11.76 -17.13 14.19
N LYS A 279 10.46 -16.98 13.92
CA LYS A 279 9.40 -17.51 14.80
C LYS A 279 9.40 -19.03 14.82
N LEU A 280 9.55 -19.66 13.64
CA LEU A 280 9.61 -21.11 13.50
C LEU A 280 10.80 -21.69 14.28
N ASN A 281 11.98 -21.08 14.16
CA ASN A 281 13.19 -21.47 14.90
C ASN A 281 13.05 -21.33 16.42
N THR A 282 12.23 -20.38 16.87
CA THR A 282 11.99 -20.16 18.30
C THR A 282 10.94 -21.14 18.87
N LEU A 283 9.91 -21.47 18.08
CA LEU A 283 8.73 -22.20 18.57
C LEU A 283 8.80 -23.71 18.33
N LEU A 284 9.48 -24.14 17.27
CA LEU A 284 9.49 -25.54 16.85
C LEU A 284 10.84 -26.18 17.18
N PRO A 285 10.91 -27.12 18.13
CA PRO A 285 12.19 -27.69 18.58
C PRO A 285 12.91 -28.52 17.50
N PHE A 286 12.23 -28.89 16.42
CA PHE A 286 12.80 -29.61 15.28
C PHE A 286 13.26 -28.69 14.14
N ILE A 287 12.97 -27.38 14.21
CA ILE A 287 13.57 -26.37 13.35
C ILE A 287 14.71 -25.74 14.16
N ASN A 288 15.94 -26.02 13.75
CA ASN A 288 17.13 -25.56 14.45
C ASN A 288 18.12 -24.98 13.42
N ILE A 289 17.89 -23.72 13.09
CA ILE A 289 18.78 -22.90 12.27
C ILE A 289 19.95 -22.48 13.15
N ASP A 290 21.17 -22.73 12.68
CA ASP A 290 22.37 -22.24 13.36
C ASP A 290 22.29 -20.72 13.58
N PRO A 291 22.67 -20.18 14.76
CA PRO A 291 22.54 -18.75 15.03
C PRO A 291 23.24 -17.85 14.00
N ASP A 292 24.41 -18.24 13.48
CA ASP A 292 25.14 -17.48 12.47
C ASP A 292 24.44 -17.59 11.10
N HIS A 293 23.81 -18.73 10.82
CA HIS A 293 22.99 -18.90 9.61
C HIS A 293 21.74 -18.05 9.67
N LEU A 294 21.06 -17.96 10.82
CA LEU A 294 19.87 -17.14 10.98
C LEU A 294 20.17 -15.65 10.74
N VAL A 295 21.31 -15.14 11.24
CA VAL A 295 21.77 -13.78 10.96
C VAL A 295 21.98 -13.59 9.45
N LYS A 296 22.70 -14.50 8.78
CA LYS A 296 22.93 -14.44 7.33
C LYS A 296 21.63 -14.50 6.52
N ILE A 297 20.65 -15.31 6.95
CA ILE A 297 19.34 -15.38 6.30
C ILE A 297 18.61 -14.05 6.46
N ASN A 298 18.60 -13.44 7.65
CA ASN A 298 17.95 -12.16 7.88
C ASN A 298 18.61 -11.02 7.08
N ASP A 299 19.94 -11.01 6.99
CA ASP A 299 20.68 -10.07 6.13
C ASP A 299 20.34 -10.28 4.64
N LEU A 300 20.25 -11.54 4.19
CA LEU A 300 19.80 -11.87 2.84
C LEU A 300 18.37 -11.40 2.57
N LEU A 301 17.43 -11.62 3.50
CA LEU A 301 16.05 -11.17 3.37
C LEU A 301 15.97 -9.64 3.22
N THR A 302 16.60 -8.91 4.14
CA THR A 302 16.55 -7.44 4.16
C THR A 302 17.28 -6.78 3.00
N SER A 303 18.27 -7.45 2.39
CA SER A 303 18.97 -6.98 1.20
C SER A 303 18.34 -7.43 -0.13
N THR A 304 17.36 -8.34 -0.10
CA THR A 304 16.70 -8.86 -1.32
C THR A 304 15.38 -8.12 -1.56
N PRO A 305 15.23 -7.39 -2.69
CA PRO A 305 13.95 -6.83 -3.07
C PRO A 305 12.89 -7.92 -3.23
N LEU A 306 11.62 -7.62 -2.95
CA LEU A 306 10.53 -8.58 -3.16
C LEU A 306 10.50 -9.07 -4.61
N SER A 307 10.09 -10.33 -4.80
CA SER A 307 10.02 -10.96 -6.13
C SER A 307 9.19 -10.16 -7.13
N SER A 308 8.06 -9.58 -6.69
CA SER A 308 7.21 -8.67 -7.48
C SER A 308 7.97 -7.46 -8.02
N GLU A 309 8.97 -7.01 -7.29
CA GLU A 309 9.74 -5.81 -7.62
C GLU A 309 10.97 -6.11 -8.47
N ARG A 310 11.58 -7.28 -8.33
CA ARG A 310 12.74 -7.70 -9.14
C ARG A 310 12.41 -7.94 -10.60
N GLN A 311 11.22 -8.46 -10.91
CA GLN A 311 10.79 -8.67 -12.31
C GLN A 311 10.84 -7.35 -13.08
N PHE A 312 10.37 -6.26 -12.46
CA PHE A 312 10.35 -4.95 -13.08
C PHE A 312 11.74 -4.28 -13.16
N MET A 313 12.66 -4.53 -12.22
CA MET A 313 14.02 -4.01 -12.31
C MET A 313 14.75 -4.52 -13.56
N LYS A 314 14.37 -5.69 -14.10
CA LYS A 314 14.92 -6.26 -15.34
C LYS A 314 14.33 -5.64 -16.61
N GLU A 315 13.23 -4.90 -16.52
CA GLU A 315 12.56 -4.23 -17.65
C GLU A 315 13.10 -2.81 -17.91
N ARG A 316 14.10 -2.38 -17.13
CA ARG A 316 14.83 -1.11 -17.29
C ARG A 316 16.13 -1.31 -18.04
#